data_AF-A0A4Y8IFK7-F1
#
_entry.id   AF-A0A4Y8IFK7-F1
#
_cell.length_a   1.000
_cell.length_b   1.000
_cell.length_c   1.000
_cell.angle_alpha   90.00
_cell.angle_beta   90.00
_cell.angle_gamma   90.00
#
_symmetry.space_group_name_H-M   'P 1'
#
loop_
_entity.id
_entity.type
_entity.pdbx_description
1 polymer ?
#
loop_
_entity_poly.entity_id
_entity_poly.type
_entity_poly.pdbx_seq_one_letter_code
_entity_poly.pdbx_strand_id
1 'polypeptide(L)'
;MDLKSIGAFILIGAIVVTMFFINQNEDDQSNHYYVFLMDGETEHWELDQYKVELVPTNQVAGNGILNYVGEENIKVEDFNFRTFALVDGLDIALQGVSRSWNKPVELGNSPTGTVDSSLFKPNGDPVLFKDIEKIYAVIQWTEAGGETVKEEMTLYERRSR
;
A
#
# COMPACT_ATOMS: atom_id res chain seq x y z
N MET A 1 -51.77 14.60 -34.33
CA MET A 1 -51.18 14.15 -33.06
C MET A 1 -52.08 14.65 -31.95
N ASP A 2 -52.70 13.77 -31.17
CA ASP A 2 -53.67 14.16 -30.14
C ASP A 2 -52.98 14.52 -28.82
N LEU A 3 -53.66 15.27 -27.96
CA LEU A 3 -53.10 15.79 -26.70
C LEU A 3 -52.59 14.65 -25.78
N LYS A 4 -53.19 13.47 -25.89
CA LYS A 4 -52.82 12.26 -25.15
C LYS A 4 -51.49 11.68 -25.62
N SER A 5 -51.26 11.65 -26.94
CA SER A 5 -49.97 11.24 -27.50
C SER A 5 -48.86 12.22 -27.12
N ILE A 6 -49.13 13.53 -27.11
CA ILE A 6 -48.16 14.56 -26.70
C ILE A 6 -47.75 14.37 -25.23
N GLY A 7 -48.72 14.13 -24.34
CA GLY A 7 -48.45 13.86 -22.93
C GLY A 7 -47.60 12.59 -22.71
N ALA A 8 -47.84 11.54 -23.49
CA ALA A 8 -47.05 10.30 -23.42
C ALA A 8 -45.58 10.52 -23.83
N PHE A 9 -45.32 11.30 -24.88
CA PHE A 9 -43.95 11.60 -25.30
C PHE A 9 -43.19 12.46 -24.27
N ILE A 10 -43.86 13.42 -23.62
CA ILE A 10 -43.27 14.23 -22.56
C ILE A 10 -42.90 13.36 -21.34
N LEU A 11 -43.78 12.42 -20.97
CA LEU A 11 -43.53 11.51 -19.85
C LEU A 11 -42.34 10.58 -20.12
N ILE A 12 -42.26 10.01 -21.32
CA ILE A 12 -41.13 9.14 -21.72
C ILE A 12 -39.83 9.95 -21.76
N GLY A 13 -39.85 11.16 -22.31
CA GLY A 13 -38.69 12.06 -22.32
C GLY A 13 -38.21 12.38 -20.90
N ALA A 14 -39.13 12.69 -19.98
CA ALA A 14 -38.80 12.94 -18.58
C ALA A 14 -38.14 11.72 -17.91
N ILE A 15 -38.67 10.50 -18.15
CA ILE A 15 -38.12 9.26 -17.60
C ILE A 15 -36.69 9.03 -18.10
N VAL A 16 -36.44 9.19 -19.41
CA VAL A 16 -35.11 9.02 -20.01
C VAL A 16 -34.11 10.04 -19.45
N VAL A 17 -34.54 11.28 -19.26
CA VAL A 17 -33.70 12.33 -18.67
C VAL A 17 -33.38 12.01 -17.21
N THR A 18 -34.36 11.60 -16.39
CA THR A 18 -34.08 11.18 -15.01
C THR A 18 -33.17 9.96 -14.93
N MET A 19 -33.31 8.97 -15.82
CA MET A 19 -32.39 7.83 -15.87
C MET A 19 -30.96 8.24 -16.24
N PHE A 20 -30.80 9.22 -17.14
CA PHE A 20 -29.47 9.74 -17.49
C PHE A 20 -28.78 10.45 -16.32
N PHE A 21 -29.52 11.18 -15.48
CA PHE A 21 -28.97 11.83 -14.29
C PHE A 21 -28.73 10.88 -13.11
N ILE A 22 -29.56 9.84 -12.93
CA ILE A 22 -29.37 8.84 -11.87
C ILE A 22 -28.16 7.94 -12.15
N ASN A 23 -27.80 7.73 -13.42
CA ASN A 23 -26.70 6.84 -13.82
C ASN A 23 -25.34 7.53 -13.91
N GLN A 24 -25.23 8.81 -13.55
CA GLN A 24 -23.92 9.44 -13.31
C GLN A 24 -23.45 9.02 -11.92
N ASN A 25 -22.88 7.83 -11.86
CA ASN A 25 -22.23 7.32 -10.67
C ASN A 25 -20.99 8.19 -10.43
N GLU A 26 -21.02 9.07 -9.43
CA GLU A 26 -19.90 9.96 -9.06
C GLU A 26 -18.67 9.19 -8.51
N ASP A 27 -18.76 7.87 -8.41
CA ASP A 27 -17.72 6.97 -7.92
C ASP A 27 -16.81 6.40 -9.03
N ASP A 28 -16.69 7.10 -10.17
CA ASP A 28 -15.66 6.77 -11.18
C ASP A 28 -14.28 7.19 -10.67
N GLN A 29 -13.72 6.36 -9.79
CA GLN A 29 -12.40 6.56 -9.17
C GLN A 29 -11.23 6.17 -10.08
N SER A 30 -11.49 5.92 -11.38
CA SER A 30 -10.51 5.45 -12.38
C SER A 30 -9.36 6.42 -12.67
N ASN A 31 -9.32 7.60 -12.03
CA ASN A 31 -8.30 8.63 -12.20
C ASN A 31 -7.60 9.08 -10.91
N HIS A 32 -7.77 8.38 -9.78
CA HIS A 32 -7.10 8.79 -8.55
C HIS A 32 -5.64 8.33 -8.49
N TYR A 33 -4.74 9.28 -8.24
CA TYR A 33 -3.31 9.07 -8.05
C TYR A 33 -2.98 9.38 -6.58
N TYR A 34 -2.55 8.37 -5.83
CA TYR A 34 -2.12 8.55 -4.44
C TYR A 34 -0.65 8.22 -4.31
N VAL A 35 0.11 9.12 -3.65
CA VAL A 35 1.49 8.88 -3.26
C VAL A 35 1.62 9.10 -1.78
N PHE A 36 2.08 8.08 -1.09
CA PHE A 36 2.39 8.11 0.32
C PHE A 36 3.90 8.16 0.47
N LEU A 37 4.38 9.08 1.30
CA LEU A 37 5.72 9.06 1.86
C LEU A 37 5.53 8.81 3.34
N MET A 38 6.11 7.72 3.82
CA MET A 38 5.93 7.25 5.18
C MET A 38 7.29 7.04 5.81
N ASP A 39 7.37 7.46 7.07
CA ASP A 39 8.49 7.22 7.94
C ASP A 39 8.01 6.35 9.10
N GLY A 40 8.92 5.63 9.75
CA GLY A 40 8.57 4.79 10.90
C GLY A 40 9.79 4.39 11.71
N GLU A 41 9.54 4.05 12.97
CA GLU A 41 10.58 3.72 13.93
C GLU A 41 10.18 2.49 14.75
N THR A 42 11.18 1.70 15.13
CA THR A 42 11.12 0.61 16.10
C THR A 42 12.26 0.77 17.11
N GLU A 43 12.50 -0.22 17.95
CA GLU A 43 13.62 -0.18 18.90
C GLU A 43 14.97 -0.12 18.18
N HIS A 44 15.12 -0.85 17.07
CA HIS A 44 16.40 -1.00 16.37
C HIS A 44 16.46 -0.38 14.98
N TRP A 45 15.32 0.01 14.40
CA TRP A 45 15.28 0.49 13.01
C TRP A 45 14.47 1.77 12.84
N GLU A 46 14.97 2.63 11.97
CA GLU A 46 14.27 3.80 11.43
C GLU A 46 14.12 3.59 9.92
N LEU A 47 12.93 3.83 9.38
CA LEU A 47 12.63 3.79 7.96
C LEU A 47 12.28 5.20 7.50
N ASP A 48 13.05 5.70 6.54
CA ASP A 48 12.86 7.02 5.96
C ASP A 48 12.31 6.94 4.54
N GLN A 49 11.38 7.84 4.22
CA GLN A 49 10.91 8.15 2.87
C GLN A 49 10.37 6.93 2.10
N TYR A 50 9.77 5.98 2.82
CA TYR A 50 9.15 4.82 2.19
C TYR A 50 7.96 5.26 1.35
N LYS A 51 7.99 4.92 0.06
CA LYS A 51 7.01 5.36 -0.91
C LYS A 51 6.05 4.24 -1.30
N VAL A 52 4.76 4.56 -1.30
CA VAL A 52 3.71 3.75 -1.94
C VAL A 52 2.97 4.63 -2.94
N GLU A 53 2.95 4.23 -4.20
CA GLU A 53 2.18 4.87 -5.26
C GLU A 53 1.03 3.93 -5.66
N LEU A 54 -0.21 4.42 -5.54
CA LEU A 54 -1.41 3.71 -5.97
C LEU A 54 -1.97 4.44 -7.18
N VAL A 55 -1.76 3.88 -8.37
CA VAL A 55 -2.34 4.41 -9.61
C VAL A 55 -3.10 3.30 -10.35
N PRO A 56 -4.12 3.65 -11.15
CA PRO A 56 -5.00 2.65 -11.77
C PRO A 56 -4.28 1.63 -12.66
N THR A 57 -3.15 2.03 -13.26
CA THR A 57 -2.41 1.23 -14.24
C THR A 57 -1.13 0.61 -13.69
N ASN A 58 -0.61 1.12 -12.58
CA ASN A 58 0.61 0.61 -11.94
C ASN A 58 0.61 0.98 -10.46
N GLN A 59 1.16 0.13 -9.61
CA GLN A 59 1.32 0.44 -8.20
C GLN A 59 2.75 0.15 -7.81
N VAL A 60 3.38 1.05 -7.08
CA VAL A 60 4.82 0.98 -6.80
C VAL A 60 5.05 1.07 -5.31
N ALA A 61 5.91 0.21 -4.76
CA ALA A 61 6.27 0.23 -3.35
C ALA A 61 7.80 0.20 -3.17
N GLY A 62 8.34 1.02 -2.27
CA GLY A 62 9.77 1.07 -1.96
C GLY A 62 10.36 2.48 -1.93
N ASN A 63 11.59 2.63 -2.38
CA ASN A 63 12.42 3.84 -2.31
C ASN A 63 12.73 4.38 -0.90
N GLY A 64 12.38 3.64 0.15
CA GLY A 64 12.78 4.00 1.51
C GLY A 64 14.22 3.59 1.83
N ILE A 65 14.77 4.19 2.88
CA ILE A 65 16.08 3.86 3.45
C ILE A 65 15.85 3.35 4.87
N LEU A 66 16.31 2.13 5.16
CA LEU A 66 16.26 1.57 6.49
C LEU A 66 17.61 1.80 7.19
N ASN A 67 17.58 2.42 8.37
CA ASN A 67 18.75 2.74 9.18
C ASN A 67 18.68 1.99 10.51
N TYR A 68 19.76 1.32 10.88
CA TYR A 68 19.91 0.73 12.20
C TYR A 68 20.27 1.84 13.21
N VAL A 69 19.52 1.95 14.31
CA VAL A 69 19.68 3.05 15.29
C VAL A 69 20.40 2.63 16.59
N GLY A 70 20.89 1.39 16.67
CA GLY A 70 21.66 0.93 17.83
C GLY A 70 23.05 1.57 17.95
N GLU A 71 23.68 1.42 19.13
CA GLU A 71 24.96 2.08 19.47
C GLU A 71 26.14 1.70 18.56
N GLU A 72 26.13 0.52 17.95
CA GLU A 72 27.14 0.04 17.01
C GLU A 72 26.50 -0.60 15.77
N ASN A 73 27.20 -0.57 14.63
CA ASN A 73 26.74 -1.27 13.42
C ASN A 73 26.56 -2.77 13.71
N ILE A 74 25.37 -3.29 13.43
CA ILE A 74 25.06 -4.70 13.64
C ILE A 74 25.73 -5.59 12.60
N LYS A 75 26.21 -6.76 13.03
CA LYS A 75 26.71 -7.81 12.13
C LYS A 75 25.65 -8.87 11.92
N VAL A 76 25.23 -9.03 10.67
CA VAL A 76 24.12 -9.91 10.30
C VAL A 76 24.56 -10.99 9.31
N GLU A 77 23.95 -12.15 9.42
CA GLU A 77 24.09 -13.27 8.48
C GLU A 77 22.88 -13.37 7.54
N ASP A 78 21.71 -12.99 8.03
CA ASP A 78 20.46 -12.94 7.28
C ASP A 78 19.71 -11.64 7.58
N PHE A 79 19.04 -11.10 6.56
CA PHE A 79 18.19 -9.92 6.66
C PHE A 79 16.97 -10.04 5.75
N ASN A 80 15.79 -9.75 6.32
CA ASN A 80 14.51 -9.73 5.65
C ASN A 80 13.80 -8.42 5.98
N PHE A 81 13.35 -7.72 4.94
CA PHE A 81 12.45 -6.59 5.08
C PHE A 81 11.26 -6.82 4.16
N ARG A 82 10.05 -6.72 4.71
CA ARG A 82 8.80 -6.82 3.97
C ARG A 82 7.84 -5.75 4.40
N THR A 83 7.04 -5.27 3.47
CA THR A 83 5.95 -4.34 3.77
C THR A 83 4.63 -4.92 3.33
N PHE A 84 3.58 -4.58 4.07
CA PHE A 84 2.24 -5.11 3.90
C PHE A 84 1.23 -3.98 4.00
N ALA A 85 0.16 -4.08 3.23
CA ALA A 85 -1.07 -3.33 3.44
C ALA A 85 -2.16 -4.28 3.94
N LEU A 86 -2.83 -3.91 5.02
CA LEU A 86 -4.05 -4.54 5.48
C LEU A 86 -5.22 -3.95 4.70
N VAL A 87 -5.89 -4.77 3.90
CA VAL A 87 -7.03 -4.38 3.05
C VAL A 87 -8.15 -5.38 3.27
N ASP A 88 -9.32 -4.89 3.69
CA ASP A 88 -10.48 -5.73 4.02
C ASP A 88 -10.12 -6.89 4.98
N GLY A 89 -9.30 -6.60 5.99
CA GLY A 89 -8.78 -7.58 6.96
C GLY A 89 -7.76 -8.59 6.43
N LEU A 90 -7.24 -8.42 5.20
CA LEU A 90 -6.23 -9.30 4.59
C LEU A 90 -4.90 -8.58 4.40
N ASP A 91 -3.80 -9.23 4.80
CA ASP A 91 -2.45 -8.74 4.54
C ASP A 91 -2.05 -8.98 3.09
N ILE A 92 -1.80 -7.89 2.36
CA ILE A 92 -1.30 -7.90 0.99
C ILE A 92 0.16 -7.42 1.01
N ALA A 93 1.08 -8.27 0.54
CA ALA A 93 2.49 -7.90 0.45
C ALA A 93 2.70 -6.79 -0.61
N LEU A 94 3.36 -5.71 -0.21
CA LEU A 94 3.70 -4.58 -1.07
C LEU A 94 5.10 -4.74 -1.66
N GLN A 95 6.06 -5.10 -0.81
CA GLN A 95 7.46 -5.30 -1.17
C GLN A 95 8.12 -6.33 -0.26
N GLY A 96 9.16 -6.97 -0.78
CA GLY A 96 10.08 -7.77 0.03
C GLY A 96 11.51 -7.68 -0.51
N VAL A 97 12.47 -7.58 0.40
CA VAL A 97 13.89 -7.81 0.13
C VAL A 97 14.41 -8.83 1.13
N SER A 98 15.20 -9.78 0.64
CA SER A 98 15.82 -10.80 1.47
C SER A 98 17.27 -10.94 1.04
N ARG A 99 18.17 -10.95 2.01
CA ARG A 99 19.62 -11.06 1.80
C ARG A 99 20.17 -12.04 2.82
N SER A 100 21.02 -12.93 2.34
CA SER A 100 21.72 -13.93 3.14
C SER A 100 23.19 -13.89 2.74
N TRP A 101 24.08 -13.94 3.72
CA TRP A 101 25.51 -13.85 3.50
C TRP A 101 26.22 -15.07 4.08
N ASN A 102 27.19 -15.59 3.32
CA ASN A 102 28.01 -16.73 3.78
C ASN A 102 28.97 -16.35 4.93
N LYS A 103 29.10 -15.06 5.24
CA LYS A 103 29.89 -14.51 6.34
C LYS A 103 29.15 -13.30 6.91
N PRO A 104 29.24 -13.04 8.22
CA PRO A 104 28.66 -11.85 8.81
C PRO A 104 29.09 -10.57 8.10
N VAL A 105 28.12 -9.70 7.82
CA VAL A 105 28.35 -8.37 7.24
C VAL A 105 27.82 -7.29 8.16
N GLU A 106 28.49 -6.14 8.17
CA GLU A 106 27.98 -4.96 8.87
C GLU A 106 26.82 -4.36 8.09
N LEU A 107 25.71 -4.09 8.78
CA LEU A 107 24.51 -3.51 8.21
C LEU A 107 24.13 -2.26 9.02
N GLY A 108 24.40 -1.08 8.47
CA GLY A 108 24.01 0.20 9.10
C GLY A 108 22.86 0.87 8.35
N ASN A 109 22.99 0.96 7.02
CA ASN A 109 21.98 1.53 6.14
C ASN A 109 21.66 0.56 4.99
N SER A 110 20.38 0.42 4.67
CA SER A 110 19.93 -0.48 3.62
C SER A 110 18.82 0.17 2.80
N PRO A 111 19.08 0.48 1.51
CA PRO A 111 18.00 0.88 0.62
C PRO A 111 17.04 -0.30 0.45
N THR A 112 15.74 -0.03 0.59
CA THR A 112 14.68 -1.02 0.42
C THR A 112 14.55 -1.48 -1.04
N GLY A 113 15.00 -0.66 -1.99
CA GLY A 113 14.79 -0.85 -3.43
C GLY A 113 13.37 -0.45 -3.83
N THR A 114 12.96 -0.78 -5.06
CA THR A 114 11.61 -0.50 -5.56
C THR A 114 11.09 -1.70 -6.30
N VAL A 115 9.79 -1.99 -6.15
CA VAL A 115 9.10 -3.02 -6.93
C VAL A 115 7.80 -2.46 -7.51
N ASP A 116 7.49 -2.88 -8.72
CA ASP A 116 6.12 -2.80 -9.22
C ASP A 116 5.29 -3.86 -8.49
N SER A 117 4.25 -3.42 -7.82
CA SER A 117 3.31 -4.23 -7.07
C SER A 117 1.99 -4.33 -7.83
N SER A 118 1.42 -5.53 -7.87
CA SER A 118 0.08 -5.78 -8.39
C SER A 118 -0.90 -5.86 -7.21
N LEU A 119 -1.11 -4.73 -6.54
CA LEU A 119 -2.04 -4.58 -5.42
C LEU A 119 -3.48 -4.57 -5.94
N PHE A 120 -4.06 -5.76 -6.09
CA PHE A 120 -5.46 -5.94 -6.44
C PHE A 120 -6.18 -6.58 -5.27
N LYS A 121 -7.45 -6.21 -5.10
CA LYS A 121 -8.37 -6.90 -4.22
C LYS A 121 -8.56 -8.34 -4.69
N PRO A 122 -9.06 -9.26 -3.84
CA PRO A 122 -9.34 -10.64 -4.24
C PRO A 122 -10.28 -10.78 -5.44
N ASN A 123 -11.16 -9.79 -5.68
CA ASN A 123 -12.07 -9.75 -6.82
C ASN A 123 -11.44 -9.19 -8.12
N GLY A 124 -10.17 -8.77 -8.08
CA GLY A 124 -9.43 -8.21 -9.22
C GLY A 124 -9.52 -6.69 -9.37
N ASP A 125 -10.28 -6.00 -8.53
CA ASP A 125 -10.36 -4.54 -8.56
C ASP A 125 -9.08 -3.90 -8.00
N PRO A 126 -8.68 -2.70 -8.48
CA PRO A 126 -7.57 -1.97 -7.88
C PRO A 126 -7.88 -1.63 -6.41
N VAL A 127 -6.86 -1.73 -5.56
CA VAL A 127 -6.96 -1.27 -4.16
C VAL A 127 -7.00 0.26 -4.17
N LEU A 128 -8.03 0.84 -3.56
CA LEU A 128 -8.13 2.28 -3.35
C LEU A 128 -7.61 2.64 -1.96
N PHE A 129 -7.18 3.89 -1.79
CA PHE A 129 -6.71 4.36 -0.48
C PHE A 129 -7.73 4.14 0.65
N LYS A 130 -9.03 4.34 0.36
CA LYS A 130 -10.11 4.13 1.32
C LYS A 130 -10.26 2.67 1.78
N ASP A 131 -9.62 1.73 1.10
CA ASP A 131 -9.64 0.31 1.44
C ASP A 131 -8.47 -0.07 2.35
N ILE A 132 -7.41 0.74 2.43
CA ILE A 132 -6.20 0.46 3.23
C ILE A 132 -6.41 0.80 4.70
N GLU A 133 -6.46 -0.22 5.55
CA GLU A 133 -6.66 -0.11 7.00
C GLU A 133 -5.35 0.24 7.71
N LYS A 134 -4.26 -0.44 7.33
CA LYS A 134 -2.92 -0.29 7.91
C LYS A 134 -1.87 -0.54 6.84
N ILE A 135 -0.75 0.17 6.91
CA ILE A 135 0.49 -0.19 6.21
C ILE A 135 1.56 -0.36 7.27
N TYR A 136 2.30 -1.46 7.18
CA TYR A 136 3.36 -1.76 8.15
C TYR A 136 4.51 -2.50 7.49
N ALA A 137 5.68 -2.40 8.10
CA ALA A 137 6.86 -3.16 7.74
C ALA A 137 7.14 -4.24 8.77
N VAL A 138 7.71 -5.35 8.33
CA VAL A 138 8.27 -6.40 9.15
C VAL A 138 9.75 -6.51 8.80
N ILE A 139 10.59 -6.33 9.80
CA ILE A 139 12.03 -6.42 9.70
C ILE A 139 12.46 -7.64 10.51
N GLN A 140 13.24 -8.52 9.90
CA GLN A 140 13.78 -9.70 10.56
C GLN A 140 15.26 -9.84 10.21
N TRP A 141 16.12 -10.04 11.20
CA TRP A 141 17.55 -10.25 10.97
C TRP A 141 18.10 -11.31 11.90
N THR A 142 19.17 -11.98 11.47
CA THR A 142 19.91 -12.93 12.29
C THR A 142 21.27 -12.34 12.59
N GLU A 143 21.56 -12.15 13.87
CA GLU A 143 22.86 -11.68 14.34
C GLU A 143 23.94 -12.74 14.13
N ALA A 144 25.18 -12.30 13.90
CA ALA A 144 26.33 -13.17 13.68
C ALA A 144 26.55 -14.17 14.84
N GLY A 145 26.25 -15.46 14.60
CA GLY A 145 26.30 -16.49 15.63
C GLY A 145 25.29 -16.31 16.78
N GLY A 146 24.30 -15.43 16.58
CA GLY A 146 23.30 -15.04 17.56
C GLY A 146 21.89 -15.51 17.20
N GLU A 147 20.91 -14.78 17.72
CA GLU A 147 19.49 -15.09 17.53
C GLU A 147 18.87 -14.32 16.36
N THR A 148 17.70 -14.78 15.94
CA THR A 148 16.88 -14.10 14.94
C THR A 148 15.92 -13.15 15.66
N VAL A 149 16.05 -11.86 15.38
CA VAL A 149 15.17 -10.81 15.92
C VAL A 149 14.15 -10.43 14.84
N LYS A 150 12.93 -10.09 15.28
CA LYS A 150 11.84 -9.66 14.40
C LYS A 150 11.12 -8.46 15.01
N GLU A 151 10.92 -7.43 14.22
CA GLU A 151 10.21 -6.22 14.59
C GLU A 151 9.11 -5.89 13.58
N GLU A 152 8.06 -5.24 14.07
CA GLU A 152 6.98 -4.70 13.25
C GLU A 152 6.92 -3.18 13.44
N MET A 153 6.92 -2.46 12.32
CA MET A 153 6.90 -1.01 12.26
C MET A 153 5.59 -0.57 11.61
N THR A 154 4.75 0.17 12.33
CA THR A 154 3.52 0.73 11.73
C THR A 154 3.88 2.02 10.98
N LEU A 155 3.56 2.06 9.69
CA LEU A 155 3.85 3.21 8.80
C LEU A 155 2.61 4.08 8.59
N TYR A 156 1.44 3.44 8.55
CA TYR A 156 0.16 4.10 8.45
C TYR A 156 -0.89 3.25 9.15
N GLU A 157 -1.80 3.87 9.88
CA GLU A 157 -2.97 3.20 10.45
C GLU A 157 -4.16 4.14 10.37
N ARG A 158 -5.25 3.63 9.80
CA ARG A 158 -6.50 4.38 9.68
C ARG A 158 -7.12 4.48 11.06
N ARG A 159 -7.15 5.68 11.62
CA ARG A 159 -7.84 5.93 12.89
C ARG A 159 -9.33 5.65 12.74
N SER A 160 -9.83 4.65 13.47
CA SER A 160 -11.26 4.47 13.72
C SER A 160 -11.75 5.66 14.55
N ARG A 161 -12.71 6.43 14.01
CA ARG A 161 -13.43 7.46 14.75
C ARG A 161 -14.62 6.85 15.48
#